data_AF-A0A925R8F4-F1
#
_entry.id   AF-A0A925R8F4-F1
#
_cell.length_a   1.000
_cell.length_b   1.000
_cell.length_c   1.000
_cell.angle_alpha   90.00
_cell.angle_beta   90.00
_cell.angle_gamma   90.00
#
_symmetry.space_group_name_H-M   'P 1'
#
loop_
_entity.id
_entity.type
_entity.pdbx_description
1 polymer ?
#
loop_
_entity_poly.entity_id
_entity_poly.type
_entity_poly.pdbx_seq_one_letter_code
_entity_poly.pdbx_strand_id
1 'polypeptide(L)'
;MDFSFRMFKGGDVECHTANHSCDIFTIVTTFFKVLSAFYKYIWQSQAGGTRQALTKEMIENFEIPLLSIKDQCRIAARLKSQFTAIEDARNAIKTQLDEFVNLANGIIRQSVEHPDTGSASMGDVLDEVKKGIGKTWGKYPVWGATRVGLALAKEPVGKIPERYKPVTNSTVFYNPMRIMIGSIAMVDEDDTPGITSPDYVALRGMPGLVDSRWFYYWLRSPYGVSCIASLARGSVRERMLFNRLAEINLLPTKILAKAFDIAIKISVYVRGIAPGS
;
A
#
# COMPACT_ATOMS: atom_id res chain seq x y z
N MET A 1 4.39 40.68 4.15
CA MET A 1 4.85 40.66 2.75
C MET A 1 3.60 40.75 1.90
N ASP A 2 3.38 41.90 1.27
CA ASP A 2 2.30 42.07 0.29
C ASP A 2 2.70 41.33 -1.00
N PHE A 3 1.88 40.40 -1.45
CA PHE A 3 2.04 39.72 -2.73
C PHE A 3 1.10 40.39 -3.74
N SER A 4 1.64 41.25 -4.61
CA SER A 4 0.89 41.85 -5.71
C SER A 4 1.04 40.98 -6.97
N PHE A 5 -0.02 40.31 -7.40
CA PHE A 5 -0.06 39.62 -8.68
C PHE A 5 -0.40 40.60 -9.81
N ARG A 6 0.28 40.50 -10.97
CA ARG A 6 -0.14 41.22 -12.19
C ARG A 6 -1.38 40.55 -12.76
N MET A 7 -2.46 41.32 -12.90
CA MET A 7 -3.75 40.83 -13.38
C MET A 7 -4.02 41.30 -14.81
N PHE A 8 -4.53 40.42 -15.66
CA PHE A 8 -5.01 40.79 -16.99
C PHE A 8 -6.33 41.57 -16.87
N LYS A 9 -6.42 42.76 -17.48
CA LYS A 9 -7.72 43.33 -17.87
C LYS A 9 -8.15 42.59 -19.13
N GLY A 10 -9.11 41.67 -19.00
CA GLY A 10 -9.83 41.15 -20.16
C GLY A 10 -10.45 42.33 -20.90
N GLY A 11 -10.24 42.39 -22.22
CA GLY A 11 -10.85 43.39 -23.08
C GLY A 11 -12.37 43.42 -22.90
N ASP A 12 -12.93 44.61 -23.09
CA ASP A 12 -14.33 44.97 -22.86
C ASP A 12 -15.29 43.87 -23.34
N VAL A 13 -15.86 43.14 -22.37
CA VAL A 13 -17.11 42.42 -22.57
C VAL A 13 -18.17 43.31 -21.97
N GLU A 14 -18.88 44.04 -22.84
CA GLU A 14 -20.04 44.82 -22.48
C GLU A 14 -20.97 43.98 -21.59
N CYS A 15 -21.14 44.45 -20.36
CA CYS A 15 -22.07 43.88 -19.40
C CYS A 15 -23.48 44.30 -19.81
N HIS A 16 -24.01 43.68 -20.87
CA HIS A 16 -25.43 43.64 -21.07
C HIS A 16 -26.04 42.70 -20.05
N THR A 17 -26.89 43.27 -19.20
CA THR A 17 -27.75 42.60 -18.24
C THR A 17 -28.41 41.36 -18.84
N ALA A 18 -27.86 40.19 -18.53
CA ALA A 18 -28.55 38.93 -18.74
C ALA A 18 -28.20 37.98 -17.59
N ASN A 19 -29.24 37.54 -16.89
CA ASN A 19 -29.23 36.41 -15.98
C ASN A 19 -28.55 35.21 -16.65
N HIS A 20 -27.23 35.08 -16.49
CA HIS A 20 -26.53 33.86 -16.87
C HIS A 20 -26.06 33.19 -15.60
N SER A 21 -26.84 32.19 -15.18
CA SER A 21 -26.37 31.07 -14.37
C SER A 21 -25.06 30.56 -14.98
N CYS A 22 -23.93 31.03 -14.47
CA CYS A 22 -22.63 30.56 -14.92
C CYS A 22 -22.56 29.06 -14.61
N ASP A 23 -22.58 28.26 -15.68
CA ASP A 23 -22.69 26.81 -15.65
C ASP A 23 -21.51 26.20 -14.88
N ILE A 24 -21.83 25.13 -14.15
CA ILE A 24 -20.92 24.25 -13.40
C ILE A 24 -19.69 23.89 -14.22
N PHE A 25 -19.88 23.65 -15.52
CA PHE A 25 -18.82 23.28 -16.45
C PHE A 25 -17.78 24.41 -16.64
N THR A 26 -18.24 25.66 -16.79
CA THR A 26 -17.36 26.82 -17.02
C THR A 26 -16.49 27.13 -15.81
N ILE A 27 -17.03 26.94 -14.61
CA ILE A 27 -16.32 27.22 -13.35
C ILE A 27 -15.18 26.21 -13.12
N VAL A 28 -15.48 24.92 -13.24
CA VAL A 28 -14.50 23.85 -13.00
C VAL A 28 -13.41 23.90 -14.07
N THR A 29 -13.77 24.08 -15.34
CA THR A 29 -12.80 24.19 -16.43
C THR A 29 -11.90 25.42 -16.30
N THR A 30 -12.40 26.55 -15.80
CA THR A 30 -11.57 27.75 -15.59
C THR A 30 -10.53 27.51 -14.49
N PHE A 31 -10.92 26.92 -13.34
CA PHE A 31 -9.97 26.58 -12.28
C PHE A 31 -8.90 25.57 -12.73
N PHE A 32 -9.30 24.49 -13.40
CA PHE A 32 -8.35 23.49 -13.92
C PHE A 32 -7.42 24.07 -14.98
N LYS A 33 -7.90 25.00 -15.83
CA LYS A 33 -7.05 25.72 -16.78
C LYS A 33 -5.99 26.55 -16.05
N VAL A 34 -6.37 27.31 -15.02
CA VAL A 34 -5.42 28.11 -14.22
C VAL A 34 -4.40 27.21 -13.52
N LEU A 35 -4.85 26.14 -12.88
CA LEU A 35 -3.98 25.19 -12.21
C LEU A 35 -3.02 24.51 -13.20
N SER A 36 -3.51 24.08 -14.36
CA SER A 36 -2.69 23.47 -15.41
C SER A 36 -1.68 24.44 -16.03
N ALA A 37 -2.06 25.71 -16.21
CA ALA A 37 -1.16 26.75 -16.69
C ALA A 37 -0.06 27.04 -15.66
N PHE A 38 -0.40 27.08 -14.37
CA PHE A 38 0.57 27.25 -13.29
C PHE A 38 1.52 26.06 -13.19
N TYR A 39 1.01 24.83 -13.25
CA TYR A 39 1.85 23.63 -13.24
C TYR A 39 2.80 23.58 -14.45
N LYS A 40 2.33 23.92 -15.65
CA LYS A 40 3.17 24.02 -16.85
C LYS A 40 4.24 25.10 -16.70
N TYR A 41 3.87 26.26 -16.18
CA TYR A 41 4.79 27.35 -15.91
C TYR A 41 5.89 26.92 -14.95
N ILE A 42 5.55 26.32 -13.79
CA ILE A 42 6.52 25.78 -12.83
C ILE A 42 7.46 24.77 -13.48
N TRP A 43 6.93 23.83 -14.27
CA TRP A 43 7.73 22.79 -14.89
C TRP A 43 8.71 23.34 -15.93
N GLN A 44 8.27 24.29 -16.76
CA GLN A 44 9.12 24.96 -17.75
C GLN A 44 10.18 25.85 -17.07
N SER A 45 9.78 26.52 -15.99
CA SER A 45 10.64 27.36 -15.15
C SER A 45 11.71 26.61 -14.35
N GLN A 46 11.59 25.28 -14.21
CA GLN A 46 12.56 24.44 -13.49
C GLN A 46 13.44 23.57 -14.41
N ALA A 47 13.24 23.64 -15.73
CA ALA A 47 14.04 22.89 -16.69
C ALA A 47 15.46 23.50 -16.82
N GLY A 48 16.50 22.73 -16.46
CA GLY A 48 17.92 23.06 -16.73
C GLY A 48 18.73 23.62 -15.57
N GLY A 49 18.17 23.79 -14.36
CA GLY A 49 18.89 24.32 -13.19
C GLY A 49 19.34 23.25 -12.18
N THR A 50 20.54 23.42 -11.59
CA THR A 50 21.10 22.54 -10.54
C THR A 50 20.36 22.62 -9.20
N ARG A 51 19.49 23.62 -9.01
CA ARG A 51 18.56 23.74 -7.87
C ARG A 51 17.17 24.05 -8.41
N GLN A 52 16.20 23.19 -8.11
CA GLN A 52 14.80 23.39 -8.46
C GLN A 52 14.13 24.24 -7.38
N ALA A 53 13.95 25.54 -7.65
CA ALA A 53 13.20 26.46 -6.80
C ALA A 53 12.59 27.59 -7.64
N LEU A 54 11.41 28.07 -7.26
CA LEU A 54 10.79 29.26 -7.87
C LEU A 54 11.35 30.51 -7.20
N THR A 55 11.74 31.51 -7.99
CA THR A 55 12.13 32.82 -7.43
C THR A 55 10.89 33.66 -7.13
N LYS A 56 11.06 34.66 -6.26
CA LYS A 56 10.00 35.63 -5.95
C LYS A 56 9.48 36.33 -7.20
N GLU A 57 10.39 36.77 -8.07
CA GLU A 57 10.07 37.45 -9.33
C GLU A 57 9.23 36.56 -10.27
N MET A 58 9.53 35.26 -10.32
CA MET A 58 8.76 34.31 -11.14
C MET A 58 7.32 34.15 -10.65
N ILE A 59 7.09 34.27 -9.33
CA ILE A 59 5.75 34.22 -8.73
C ILE A 59 5.00 35.53 -9.02
N GLU A 60 5.66 36.68 -8.87
CA GLU A 60 5.06 38.01 -9.12
C GLU A 60 4.66 38.21 -10.59
N ASN A 61 5.43 37.63 -11.51
CA ASN A 61 5.16 37.66 -12.95
C ASN A 61 4.15 36.60 -13.40
N PHE A 62 3.70 35.70 -12.52
CA PHE A 62 2.71 34.70 -12.88
C PHE A 62 1.31 35.33 -12.95
N GLU A 63 0.73 35.34 -14.14
CA GLU A 63 -0.59 35.94 -14.38
C GLU A 63 -1.72 34.95 -14.11
N ILE A 64 -2.76 35.41 -13.41
CA ILE A 64 -3.98 34.64 -13.14
C ILE A 64 -5.22 35.36 -13.67
N PRO A 65 -6.26 34.63 -14.12
CA PRO A 65 -7.53 35.23 -14.51
C PRO A 65 -8.19 35.96 -13.34
N LEU A 66 -8.61 37.20 -13.59
CA LEU A 66 -9.31 38.02 -12.61
C LEU A 66 -10.82 37.78 -12.69
N LEU A 67 -11.35 37.01 -11.74
CA LEU A 67 -12.79 36.76 -11.59
C LEU A 67 -13.41 37.75 -10.61
N SER A 68 -14.73 37.96 -10.69
CA SER A 68 -15.45 38.77 -9.71
C SER A 68 -15.31 38.18 -8.30
N ILE A 69 -15.29 39.01 -7.25
CA ILE A 69 -15.20 38.52 -5.85
C ILE A 69 -16.33 37.53 -5.54
N LYS A 70 -17.54 37.78 -6.07
CA LYS A 70 -18.68 36.88 -5.93
C LYS A 70 -18.41 35.50 -6.53
N ASP A 71 -17.81 35.45 -7.71
CA ASP A 71 -17.44 34.19 -8.35
C ASP A 71 -16.29 33.51 -7.62
N GLN A 72 -15.26 34.26 -7.18
CA GLN A 72 -14.17 33.71 -6.38
C GLN A 72 -14.69 33.02 -5.12
N CYS A 73 -15.58 33.68 -4.35
CA CYS A 73 -16.20 33.09 -3.16
C CYS A 73 -17.04 31.85 -3.49
N ARG A 74 -17.82 31.89 -4.58
CA ARG A 74 -18.64 30.75 -5.03
C ARG A 74 -17.78 29.54 -5.40
N ILE A 75 -16.67 29.77 -6.11
CA ILE A 75 -15.71 28.74 -6.51
C ILE A 75 -15.04 28.15 -5.27
N ALA A 76 -14.52 29.00 -4.38
CA ALA A 76 -13.84 28.57 -3.17
C ALA A 76 -14.75 27.75 -2.26
N ALA A 77 -16.00 28.18 -2.06
CA ALA A 77 -16.98 27.44 -1.25
C ALA A 77 -17.26 26.05 -1.82
N ARG A 78 -17.39 25.96 -3.15
CA ARG A 78 -17.63 24.67 -3.82
C ARG A 78 -16.43 23.73 -3.75
N LEU A 79 -15.23 24.24 -4.03
CA LEU A 79 -13.99 23.44 -3.91
C LEU A 79 -13.82 22.94 -2.47
N LYS A 80 -14.06 23.81 -1.49
CA LYS A 80 -14.03 23.43 -0.07
C LYS A 80 -15.00 22.28 0.21
N SER A 81 -16.26 22.39 -0.23
CA SER A 81 -17.24 21.32 -0.07
C SER A 81 -16.82 20.00 -0.73
N GLN A 82 -16.26 20.05 -1.93
CA GLN A 82 -15.79 18.86 -2.65
C GLN A 82 -14.58 18.23 -1.96
N PHE A 83 -13.60 19.01 -1.52
CA PHE A 83 -12.44 18.51 -0.77
C PHE A 83 -12.85 17.90 0.57
N THR A 84 -13.80 18.52 1.28
CA THR A 84 -14.34 17.95 2.52
C THR A 84 -14.98 16.58 2.24
N ALA A 85 -15.81 16.45 1.20
CA ALA A 85 -16.41 15.16 0.85
C ALA A 85 -15.37 14.08 0.51
N ILE A 86 -14.28 14.45 -0.16
CA ILE A 86 -13.17 13.53 -0.45
C ILE A 86 -12.47 13.09 0.84
N GLU A 87 -12.15 14.01 1.75
CA GLU A 87 -11.50 13.68 3.02
C GLU A 87 -12.41 12.83 3.91
N ASP A 88 -13.72 13.10 3.95
CA ASP A 88 -14.69 12.28 4.68
C ASP A 88 -14.73 10.85 4.13
N ALA A 89 -14.76 10.70 2.80
CA ALA A 89 -14.72 9.37 2.16
C ALA A 89 -13.40 8.63 2.46
N ARG A 90 -12.26 9.32 2.42
CA ARG A 90 -10.95 8.74 2.76
C ARG A 90 -10.90 8.29 4.21
N ASN A 91 -11.42 9.09 5.13
CA ASN A 91 -11.48 8.75 6.54
C ASN A 91 -12.40 7.55 6.79
N ALA A 92 -13.58 7.50 6.14
CA ALA A 92 -14.48 6.36 6.24
C ALA A 92 -13.84 5.05 5.77
N ILE A 93 -13.13 5.07 4.63
CA ILE A 93 -12.40 3.89 4.12
C ILE A 93 -11.29 3.48 5.09
N LYS A 94 -10.55 4.44 5.64
CA LYS A 94 -9.49 4.16 6.62
C LYS A 94 -10.07 3.51 7.88
N THR A 95 -11.16 4.04 8.43
CA THR A 95 -11.84 3.46 9.60
C THR A 95 -12.31 2.03 9.32
N GLN A 96 -12.95 1.79 8.18
CA GLN A 96 -13.35 0.42 7.79
C GLN A 96 -12.15 -0.51 7.69
N LEU A 97 -11.04 -0.06 7.09
CA LEU A 97 -9.82 -0.86 7.00
C LEU A 97 -9.25 -1.19 8.39
N ASP A 98 -9.24 -0.23 9.30
CA ASP A 98 -8.80 -0.42 10.68
C ASP A 98 -9.71 -1.43 11.43
N GLU A 99 -11.03 -1.37 11.21
CA GLU A 99 -11.98 -2.35 11.74
C GLU A 99 -11.72 -3.76 11.20
N PHE A 100 -11.41 -3.92 9.91
CA PHE A 100 -11.03 -5.21 9.34
C PHE A 100 -9.74 -5.77 9.94
N VAL A 101 -8.74 -4.92 10.18
CA VAL A 101 -7.50 -5.32 10.86
C VAL A 101 -7.80 -5.78 12.29
N ASN A 102 -8.67 -5.07 13.01
CA ASN A 102 -9.08 -5.45 14.36
C ASN A 102 -9.84 -6.77 14.37
N LEU A 103 -10.75 -6.99 13.42
CA LEU A 103 -11.46 -8.26 13.26
C LEU A 103 -10.48 -9.42 12.99
N ALA A 104 -9.54 -9.23 12.06
CA ALA A 104 -8.53 -10.24 11.76
C ALA A 104 -7.68 -10.57 13.01
N ASN A 105 -7.24 -9.55 13.75
CA ASN A 105 -6.51 -9.74 15.01
C ASN A 105 -7.36 -10.45 16.07
N GLY A 106 -8.66 -10.17 16.15
CA GLY A 106 -9.60 -10.85 17.03
C GLY A 106 -9.74 -12.34 16.69
N ILE A 107 -9.84 -12.68 15.41
CA ILE A 107 -9.89 -14.07 14.95
C ILE A 107 -8.58 -14.80 15.28
N ILE A 108 -7.43 -14.18 15.01
CA ILE A 108 -6.13 -14.76 15.36
C ILE A 108 -6.05 -14.99 16.87
N ARG A 109 -6.41 -13.99 17.68
CA ARG A 109 -6.44 -14.12 19.15
C ARG A 109 -7.30 -15.29 19.59
N GLN A 110 -8.56 -15.35 19.13
CA GLN A 110 -9.47 -16.43 19.47
C GLN A 110 -8.91 -17.79 19.08
N SER A 111 -8.22 -17.87 17.94
CA SER A 111 -7.63 -19.12 17.46
C SER A 111 -6.42 -19.58 18.27
N VAL A 112 -5.58 -18.66 18.74
CA VAL A 112 -4.39 -18.96 19.55
C VAL A 112 -4.77 -19.24 21.01
N GLU A 113 -5.81 -18.57 21.53
CA GLU A 113 -6.27 -18.71 22.93
C GLU A 113 -7.32 -19.81 23.12
N HIS A 114 -7.70 -20.55 22.07
CA HIS A 114 -8.72 -21.59 22.16
C HIS A 114 -8.23 -22.79 23.00
N PRO A 115 -9.07 -23.39 23.88
CA PRO A 115 -8.64 -24.50 24.75
C PRO A 115 -8.13 -25.74 24.01
N ASP A 116 -8.68 -26.02 22.83
CA ASP A 116 -8.27 -27.16 21.99
C ASP A 116 -6.99 -26.90 21.17
N THR A 117 -6.39 -25.72 21.31
CA THR A 117 -5.18 -25.33 20.60
C THR A 117 -3.97 -26.04 21.19
N GLY A 118 -3.45 -27.03 20.47
CA GLY A 118 -2.22 -27.73 20.83
C GLY A 118 -0.95 -26.93 20.52
N SER A 119 0.20 -27.51 20.86
CA SER A 119 1.53 -26.91 20.70
C SER A 119 2.35 -27.64 19.66
N ALA A 120 3.04 -26.90 18.79
CA ALA A 120 3.98 -27.44 17.81
C ALA A 120 5.11 -26.45 17.53
N SER A 121 6.29 -26.97 17.20
CA SER A 121 7.38 -26.15 16.66
C SER A 121 7.04 -25.71 15.24
N MET A 122 7.35 -24.46 14.88
CA MET A 122 7.21 -23.97 13.52
C MET A 122 8.04 -24.78 12.51
N GLY A 123 9.18 -25.35 12.94
CA GLY A 123 9.98 -26.23 12.09
C GLY A 123 9.26 -27.53 11.70
N ASP A 124 8.30 -27.98 12.52
CA ASP A 124 7.55 -29.21 12.30
C ASP A 124 6.28 -29.00 11.47
N VAL A 125 5.84 -27.75 11.31
CA VAL A 125 4.57 -27.41 10.64
C VAL A 125 4.73 -26.49 9.43
N LEU A 126 5.92 -25.91 9.21
CA LEU A 126 6.22 -25.06 8.05
C LEU A 126 7.28 -25.71 7.15
N ASP A 127 7.08 -25.61 5.84
CA ASP A 127 8.03 -26.05 4.82
C ASP A 127 8.70 -24.85 4.15
N GLU A 128 10.05 -24.77 4.20
CA GLU A 128 10.81 -23.69 3.59
C GLU A 128 11.12 -23.98 2.11
N VAL A 129 10.77 -23.03 1.25
CA VAL A 129 11.15 -23.06 -0.17
C VAL A 129 12.63 -22.65 -0.31
N LYS A 130 13.51 -23.65 -0.34
CA LYS A 130 14.96 -23.45 -0.53
C LYS A 130 15.40 -23.52 -1.99
N LYS A 131 14.74 -24.35 -2.79
CA LYS A 131 15.16 -24.65 -4.16
C LYS A 131 14.84 -23.46 -5.08
N GLY A 132 15.84 -23.02 -5.84
CA GLY A 132 15.66 -22.01 -6.87
C GLY A 132 14.87 -22.53 -8.08
N ILE A 133 14.25 -21.62 -8.83
CA ILE A 133 13.44 -21.91 -10.01
C ILE A 133 14.26 -22.46 -11.19
N GLY A 134 15.57 -22.22 -11.21
CA GLY A 134 16.45 -22.68 -12.29
C GLY A 134 16.34 -21.86 -13.57
N LYS A 135 16.70 -22.47 -14.71
CA LYS A 135 16.80 -21.80 -16.02
C LYS A 135 15.47 -21.22 -16.53
N THR A 136 14.34 -21.61 -15.95
CA THR A 136 13.00 -21.12 -16.33
C THR A 136 12.61 -19.80 -15.67
N TRP A 137 13.51 -19.18 -14.89
CA TRP A 137 13.25 -17.94 -14.16
C TRP A 137 12.59 -16.84 -15.01
N GLY A 138 13.02 -16.67 -16.26
CA GLY A 138 12.55 -15.60 -17.15
C GLY A 138 11.09 -15.70 -17.58
N LYS A 139 10.39 -16.78 -17.22
CA LYS A 139 8.96 -16.98 -17.50
C LYS A 139 8.06 -16.38 -16.42
N TYR A 140 8.62 -15.92 -15.31
CA TYR A 140 7.87 -15.58 -14.11
C TYR A 140 8.08 -14.12 -13.70
N PRO A 141 7.02 -13.42 -13.24
CA PRO A 141 7.18 -12.11 -12.63
C PRO A 141 7.99 -12.21 -11.34
N VAL A 142 8.70 -11.14 -11.02
CA VAL A 142 9.50 -11.05 -9.80
C VAL A 142 8.71 -10.30 -8.75
N TRP A 143 8.44 -10.97 -7.64
CA TRP A 143 7.66 -10.47 -6.53
C TRP A 143 8.54 -10.06 -5.35
N GLY A 144 8.25 -8.88 -4.82
CA GLY A 144 8.74 -8.39 -3.54
C GLY A 144 7.63 -8.37 -2.48
N ALA A 145 8.02 -8.10 -1.24
CA ALA A 145 7.07 -7.90 -0.15
C ALA A 145 7.17 -6.49 0.43
N THR A 146 6.03 -5.88 0.67
CA THR A 146 5.90 -4.54 1.25
C THR A 146 4.99 -4.57 2.46
N ARG A 147 4.90 -3.44 3.17
CA ARG A 147 3.95 -3.29 4.28
C ARG A 147 2.51 -3.59 3.87
N VAL A 148 2.13 -3.36 2.61
CA VAL A 148 0.77 -3.62 2.13
C VAL A 148 0.58 -5.02 1.54
N GLY A 149 1.66 -5.81 1.39
CA GLY A 149 1.63 -7.16 0.86
C GLY A 149 2.46 -7.33 -0.42
N LEU A 150 1.96 -8.17 -1.33
CA LEU A 150 2.59 -8.53 -2.59
C LEU A 150 2.76 -7.30 -3.49
N ALA A 151 3.94 -7.15 -4.10
CA ALA A 151 4.18 -6.08 -5.06
C ALA A 151 5.24 -6.51 -6.08
N LEU A 152 5.19 -5.94 -7.30
CA LEU A 152 6.25 -6.13 -8.28
C LEU A 152 7.59 -5.63 -7.71
N ALA A 153 8.64 -6.41 -7.95
CA ALA A 153 9.99 -5.99 -7.60
C ALA A 153 10.37 -4.75 -8.41
N LYS A 154 10.81 -3.70 -7.71
CA LYS A 154 11.30 -2.45 -8.34
C LYS A 154 12.74 -2.59 -8.80
N GLU A 155 13.51 -3.42 -8.12
CA GLU A 155 14.91 -3.67 -8.43
C GLU A 155 15.04 -4.68 -9.58
N PRO A 156 16.05 -4.52 -10.45
CA PRO A 156 16.30 -5.49 -11.51
C PRO A 156 16.69 -6.85 -10.92
N VAL A 157 16.52 -7.89 -11.74
CA VAL A 157 16.90 -9.25 -11.37
C VAL A 157 18.41 -9.32 -11.09
N GLY A 158 18.78 -10.00 -10.01
CA GLY A 158 20.16 -10.18 -9.61
C GLY A 158 20.98 -11.04 -10.57
N LYS A 159 22.30 -11.14 -10.30
CA LYS A 159 23.29 -11.81 -11.17
C LYS A 159 23.09 -13.32 -11.37
N ILE A 160 22.40 -13.99 -10.44
CA ILE A 160 22.18 -15.45 -10.47
C ILE A 160 20.66 -15.71 -10.36
N PRO A 161 19.89 -15.41 -11.42
CA PRO A 161 18.43 -15.46 -11.39
C PRO A 161 17.87 -16.88 -11.17
N GLU A 162 18.63 -17.92 -11.48
CA GLU A 162 18.25 -19.32 -11.27
C GLU A 162 18.04 -19.66 -9.80
N ARG A 163 18.62 -18.88 -8.88
CA ARG A 163 18.46 -19.06 -7.43
C ARG A 163 17.17 -18.45 -6.88
N TYR A 164 16.46 -17.63 -7.66
CA TYR A 164 15.20 -17.04 -7.20
C TYR A 164 14.21 -18.14 -6.84
N LYS A 165 13.51 -17.94 -5.73
CA LYS A 165 12.65 -18.96 -5.14
C LYS A 165 11.26 -18.90 -5.79
N PRO A 166 10.67 -20.04 -6.21
CA PRO A 166 9.30 -20.06 -6.69
C PRO A 166 8.34 -19.64 -5.59
N VAL A 167 7.44 -18.71 -5.91
CA VAL A 167 6.32 -18.32 -5.04
C VAL A 167 5.03 -18.57 -5.82
N THR A 168 4.29 -19.60 -5.43
CA THR A 168 3.00 -19.95 -6.05
C THR A 168 1.91 -19.82 -4.99
N ASN A 169 0.67 -20.13 -5.36
CA ASN A 169 -0.46 -20.11 -4.42
C ASN A 169 -0.09 -20.68 -3.04
N SER A 170 -0.46 -19.95 -1.99
CA SER A 170 -0.20 -20.24 -0.57
C SER A 170 1.27 -20.15 -0.15
N THR A 171 2.18 -19.63 -0.98
CA THR A 171 3.53 -19.27 -0.54
C THR A 171 3.51 -17.94 0.20
N VAL A 172 3.91 -17.98 1.47
CA VAL A 172 4.22 -16.78 2.27
C VAL A 172 5.72 -16.49 2.13
N PHE A 173 6.08 -15.24 1.94
CA PHE A 173 7.49 -14.85 1.89
C PHE A 173 7.71 -13.46 2.49
N TYR A 174 8.88 -13.27 3.09
CA TYR A 174 9.21 -12.04 3.79
C TYR A 174 10.70 -11.73 3.69
N ASN A 175 11.03 -10.45 3.81
CA ASN A 175 12.43 -10.02 3.86
C ASN A 175 12.94 -10.16 5.31
N PRO A 176 13.94 -11.01 5.59
CA PRO A 176 14.45 -11.22 6.94
C PRO A 176 14.96 -9.95 7.63
N MET A 177 15.31 -8.91 6.85
CA MET A 177 15.84 -7.62 7.34
C MET A 177 14.75 -6.61 7.63
N ARG A 178 13.57 -6.80 7.04
CA ARG A 178 12.48 -5.81 7.07
C ARG A 178 11.16 -6.43 7.54
N ILE A 179 11.22 -7.62 8.13
CA ILE A 179 10.04 -8.30 8.64
C ILE A 179 9.30 -7.44 9.68
N MET A 180 10.03 -6.75 10.56
CA MET A 180 9.47 -5.89 11.61
C MET A 180 8.73 -4.66 11.08
N ILE A 181 9.11 -4.15 9.90
CA ILE A 181 8.37 -3.05 9.24
C ILE A 181 7.30 -3.57 8.27
N GLY A 182 7.02 -4.88 8.31
CA GLY A 182 5.92 -5.51 7.59
C GLY A 182 6.24 -5.94 6.16
N SER A 183 7.52 -6.12 5.78
CA SER A 183 7.90 -6.65 4.46
C SER A 183 7.58 -8.16 4.38
N ILE A 184 6.29 -8.46 4.32
CA ILE A 184 5.68 -9.80 4.35
C ILE A 184 4.58 -9.84 3.29
N ALA A 185 4.62 -10.84 2.41
CA ALA A 185 3.66 -11.05 1.35
C ALA A 185 3.22 -12.52 1.28
N MET A 186 2.11 -12.76 0.62
CA MET A 186 1.63 -14.08 0.26
C MET A 186 1.15 -14.02 -1.18
N VAL A 187 1.36 -15.09 -1.94
CA VAL A 187 0.72 -15.30 -3.24
C VAL A 187 -0.58 -16.05 -2.96
N ASP A 188 -1.72 -15.41 -3.17
CA ASP A 188 -3.05 -16.00 -2.97
C ASP A 188 -3.54 -16.75 -4.23
N GLU A 189 -4.75 -17.31 -4.15
CA GLU A 189 -5.37 -18.09 -5.23
C GLU A 189 -5.56 -17.29 -6.52
N ASP A 190 -5.92 -16.01 -6.40
CA ASP A 190 -6.16 -15.11 -7.53
C ASP A 190 -4.87 -14.42 -8.03
N ASP A 191 -3.76 -14.58 -7.31
CA ASP A 191 -2.50 -13.94 -7.68
C ASP A 191 -1.73 -14.77 -8.72
N THR A 192 -1.05 -14.07 -9.64
CA THR A 192 -0.20 -14.75 -10.62
C THR A 192 1.04 -15.34 -9.93
N PRO A 193 1.31 -16.65 -10.05
CA PRO A 193 2.53 -17.26 -9.54
C PRO A 193 3.79 -16.57 -10.11
N GLY A 194 4.83 -16.49 -9.30
CA GLY A 194 6.07 -15.85 -9.71
C GLY A 194 7.29 -16.37 -8.97
N ILE A 195 8.29 -15.50 -8.86
CA ILE A 195 9.54 -15.80 -8.17
C ILE A 195 9.91 -14.65 -7.23
N THR A 196 10.60 -14.95 -6.14
CA THR A 196 11.13 -13.93 -5.21
C THR A 196 12.64 -14.04 -5.06
N SER A 197 13.29 -12.96 -4.63
CA SER A 197 14.74 -12.91 -4.45
C SER A 197 15.21 -14.01 -3.48
N PRO A 198 16.39 -14.62 -3.70
CA PRO A 198 16.97 -15.61 -2.78
C PRO A 198 17.14 -15.08 -1.34
N ASP A 199 17.25 -13.76 -1.18
CA ASP A 199 17.41 -13.09 0.12
C ASP A 199 16.13 -13.10 0.96
N TYR A 200 14.98 -13.40 0.35
CA TYR A 200 13.73 -13.60 1.08
C TYR A 200 13.70 -15.00 1.68
N VAL A 201 13.03 -15.13 2.82
CA VAL A 201 12.52 -16.42 3.27
C VAL A 201 11.18 -16.64 2.59
N ALA A 202 10.98 -17.81 2.00
CA ALA A 202 9.73 -18.23 1.39
C ALA A 202 9.35 -19.58 1.98
N LEU A 203 8.09 -19.76 2.36
CA LEU A 203 7.61 -20.91 3.10
C LEU A 203 6.12 -21.19 2.85
N ARG A 204 5.68 -22.36 3.29
CA ARG A 204 4.27 -22.78 3.29
C ARG A 204 3.92 -23.49 4.57
N GLY A 205 2.64 -23.46 4.95
CA GLY A 205 2.11 -24.39 5.92
C GLY A 205 2.11 -25.82 5.38
N MET A 206 2.46 -26.79 6.21
CA MET A 206 2.34 -28.20 5.87
C MET A 206 0.86 -28.61 5.82
N PRO A 207 0.43 -29.33 4.77
CA PRO A 207 -0.97 -29.75 4.62
C PRO A 207 -1.51 -30.49 5.85
N GLY A 208 -2.68 -30.08 6.33
CA GLY A 208 -3.33 -30.67 7.50
C GLY A 208 -2.74 -30.27 8.86
N LEU A 209 -1.61 -29.57 8.89
CA LEU A 209 -0.98 -29.07 10.12
C LEU A 209 -1.25 -27.59 10.34
N VAL A 210 -0.91 -26.76 9.34
CA VAL A 210 -1.14 -25.31 9.41
C VAL A 210 -1.49 -24.76 8.03
N ASP A 211 -2.47 -23.87 8.00
CA ASP A 211 -2.84 -23.14 6.79
C ASP A 211 -1.90 -21.94 6.58
N SER A 212 -1.39 -21.78 5.35
CA SER A 212 -0.46 -20.68 5.01
C SER A 212 -1.07 -19.29 5.19
N ARG A 213 -2.36 -19.13 4.88
CA ARG A 213 -3.07 -17.86 4.99
C ARG A 213 -3.30 -17.52 6.46
N TRP A 214 -3.54 -18.52 7.32
CA TRP A 214 -3.56 -18.33 8.78
C TRP A 214 -2.23 -17.80 9.26
N PHE A 215 -1.16 -18.50 8.88
CA PHE A 215 0.18 -18.18 9.28
C PHE A 215 0.57 -16.77 8.82
N TYR A 216 0.20 -16.38 7.60
CA TYR A 216 0.38 -15.02 7.08
C TYR A 216 -0.27 -13.96 7.98
N TYR A 217 -1.53 -14.15 8.38
CA TYR A 217 -2.23 -13.21 9.26
C TYR A 217 -1.69 -13.24 10.69
N TRP A 218 -1.37 -14.41 11.22
CA TRP A 218 -0.71 -14.55 12.52
C TRP A 218 0.62 -13.78 12.55
N LEU A 219 1.45 -13.94 11.53
CA LEU A 219 2.77 -13.29 11.42
C LEU A 219 2.67 -11.77 11.42
N ARG A 220 1.56 -11.23 10.91
CA ARG A 220 1.27 -9.78 10.84
C ARG A 220 0.47 -9.25 12.03
N SER A 221 -0.08 -10.14 12.85
CA SER A 221 -0.82 -9.79 14.05
C SER A 221 0.10 -9.30 15.18
N PRO A 222 -0.44 -8.65 16.23
CA PRO A 222 0.33 -8.30 17.43
C PRO A 222 1.08 -9.49 18.07
N TYR A 223 0.53 -10.70 18.02
CA TYR A 223 1.21 -11.91 18.52
C TYR A 223 2.46 -12.24 17.72
N GLY A 224 2.35 -12.26 16.39
CA GLY A 224 3.48 -12.52 15.50
C GLY A 224 4.57 -11.46 15.63
N VAL A 225 4.19 -10.18 15.62
CA VAL A 225 5.12 -9.06 15.79
C VAL A 225 5.86 -9.12 17.14
N SER A 226 5.14 -9.37 18.23
CA SER A 226 5.74 -9.50 19.57
C SER A 226 6.68 -10.70 19.65
N CYS A 227 6.28 -11.84 19.09
CA CYS A 227 7.07 -13.06 19.04
C CYS A 227 8.38 -12.84 18.27
N ILE A 228 8.31 -12.28 17.05
CA ILE A 228 9.47 -11.93 16.25
C ILE A 228 10.38 -10.95 17.00
N ALA A 229 9.81 -9.88 17.59
CA ALA A 229 10.57 -8.90 18.34
C ALA A 229 11.34 -9.54 19.50
N SER A 230 10.74 -10.51 20.19
CA SER A 230 11.39 -11.22 21.29
C SER A 230 12.57 -12.07 20.84
N LEU A 231 12.49 -12.70 19.67
CA LEU A 231 13.57 -13.54 19.11
C LEU A 231 14.69 -12.72 18.49
N ALA A 232 14.35 -11.53 18.00
CA ALA A 232 15.30 -10.63 17.38
C ALA A 232 16.28 -10.08 18.45
N ARG A 233 15.77 -9.75 19.66
CA ARG A 233 16.54 -9.15 20.77
C ARG A 233 17.89 -9.83 21.01
N GLY A 234 18.96 -9.04 20.92
CA GLY A 234 20.29 -9.41 21.41
C GLY A 234 21.33 -9.74 20.34
N SER A 235 21.06 -9.45 19.06
CA SER A 235 22.08 -9.63 18.00
C SER A 235 22.28 -8.36 17.17
N VAL A 236 23.53 -8.00 16.88
CA VAL A 236 23.90 -6.73 16.22
C VAL A 236 23.42 -6.64 14.76
N ARG A 237 22.92 -7.74 14.17
CA ARG A 237 22.31 -7.80 12.83
C ARG A 237 21.15 -8.80 12.83
N GLU A 238 20.03 -8.42 13.40
CA GLU A 238 18.84 -9.27 13.57
C GLU A 238 18.24 -9.67 12.21
N ARG A 239 18.66 -10.81 11.67
CA ARG A 239 18.06 -11.44 10.49
C ARG A 239 17.06 -12.50 10.95
N MET A 240 15.78 -12.32 10.64
CA MET A 240 14.77 -13.36 10.92
C MET A 240 14.78 -14.46 9.85
N LEU A 241 15.88 -15.19 9.75
CA LEU A 241 15.98 -16.34 8.85
C LEU A 241 15.02 -17.46 9.28
N PHE A 242 14.71 -18.39 8.36
CA PHE A 242 13.75 -19.46 8.62
C PHE A 242 14.15 -20.34 9.82
N ASN A 243 15.43 -20.62 10.03
CA ASN A 243 15.88 -21.41 11.18
C ASN A 243 15.49 -20.78 12.53
N ARG A 244 15.54 -19.45 12.64
CA ARG A 244 15.07 -18.72 13.84
C ARG A 244 13.56 -18.82 14.01
N LEU A 245 12.83 -18.71 12.90
CA LEU A 245 11.38 -18.87 12.89
C LEU A 245 11.00 -20.31 13.30
N ALA A 246 11.74 -21.31 12.81
CA ALA A 246 11.52 -22.72 13.11
C ALA A 246 11.71 -23.06 14.60
N GLU A 247 12.55 -22.34 15.32
CA GLU A 247 12.74 -22.50 16.78
C GLU A 247 11.51 -22.04 17.60
N ILE A 248 10.54 -21.34 16.98
CA ILE A 248 9.35 -20.89 17.67
C ILE A 248 8.44 -22.08 17.95
N ASN A 249 8.26 -22.38 19.24
CA ASN A 249 7.13 -23.17 19.67
C ASN A 249 5.91 -22.28 19.70
N LEU A 250 4.95 -22.59 18.85
CA LEU A 250 3.68 -21.91 18.84
C LEU A 250 2.61 -22.85 19.37
N LEU A 251 1.58 -22.26 19.98
CA LEU A 251 0.32 -22.93 20.24
C LEU A 251 -0.59 -22.82 19.00
N PRO A 252 -0.40 -23.63 17.93
CA PRO A 252 -1.55 -23.92 17.07
C PRO A 252 -1.55 -25.37 16.61
N THR A 253 -2.31 -26.23 17.26
CA THR A 253 -2.79 -27.44 16.58
C THR A 253 -4.25 -27.71 16.91
N LYS A 254 -5.00 -28.07 15.87
CA LYS A 254 -6.47 -28.20 15.79
C LYS A 254 -7.27 -26.89 15.73
N ILE A 255 -6.91 -25.99 14.82
CA ILE A 255 -7.96 -25.16 14.20
C ILE A 255 -8.63 -26.04 13.14
N LEU A 256 -9.78 -26.61 13.50
CA LEU A 256 -10.70 -27.19 12.51
C LEU A 256 -10.96 -26.14 11.43
N ALA A 257 -10.93 -26.58 10.17
CA ALA A 257 -11.16 -25.81 8.94
C ALA A 257 -12.33 -24.80 8.97
N LYS A 258 -13.22 -24.83 9.98
CA LYS A 258 -14.35 -23.93 10.17
C LYS A 258 -13.99 -22.50 10.61
N ALA A 259 -12.90 -22.27 11.33
CA ALA A 259 -12.51 -20.88 11.67
C ALA A 259 -11.93 -20.14 10.44
N PHE A 260 -11.54 -20.89 9.41
CA PHE A 260 -10.88 -20.39 8.21
C PHE A 260 -11.81 -19.78 7.17
N ASP A 261 -13.04 -20.27 7.07
CA ASP A 261 -14.06 -19.75 6.15
C ASP A 261 -14.39 -18.27 6.41
N ILE A 262 -14.15 -17.76 7.62
CA ILE A 262 -14.37 -16.35 7.96
C ILE A 262 -13.18 -15.48 7.54
N ALA A 263 -11.94 -15.97 7.65
CA ALA A 263 -10.74 -15.26 7.21
C ALA A 263 -10.65 -15.15 5.67
N ILE A 264 -11.13 -16.16 4.93
CA ILE A 264 -11.26 -16.11 3.47
C ILE A 264 -12.22 -14.98 3.06
N LYS A 265 -13.37 -14.83 3.73
CA LYS A 265 -14.31 -13.72 3.47
C LYS A 265 -13.68 -12.33 3.69
N ILE A 266 -12.80 -12.18 4.68
CA ILE A 266 -12.10 -10.92 4.96
C ILE A 266 -11.11 -10.59 3.82
N SER A 267 -10.38 -11.58 3.30
CA SER A 267 -9.38 -11.36 2.23
C SER A 267 -10.00 -10.96 0.89
N VAL A 268 -11.20 -11.47 0.57
CA VAL A 268 -11.98 -11.10 -0.61
C VAL A 268 -12.55 -9.70 -0.47
N TYR A 269 -13.06 -9.34 0.71
CA TYR A 269 -13.69 -8.04 0.95
C TYR A 269 -12.67 -6.88 0.99
N VAL A 270 -11.49 -7.10 1.59
CA VAL A 270 -10.43 -6.07 1.67
C VAL A 270 -9.81 -5.78 0.29
N ARG A 271 -9.70 -6.76 -0.61
CA ARG A 271 -9.17 -6.56 -1.97
C ARG A 271 -10.17 -5.96 -2.95
N GLY A 272 -11.47 -6.19 -2.76
CA GLY A 272 -12.52 -5.56 -3.56
C GLY A 272 -12.67 -4.03 -3.37
N ILE A 273 -12.02 -3.46 -2.34
CA ILE A 273 -12.04 -2.02 -2.04
C ILE A 273 -10.80 -1.29 -2.61
N ALA A 274 -9.76 -2.03 -3.06
CA ALA A 274 -8.66 -1.41 -3.78
C ALA A 274 -9.18 -0.88 -5.14
N PRO A 275 -9.11 0.44 -5.41
CA PRO A 275 -9.53 0.95 -6.71
C PRO A 275 -8.63 0.30 -7.78
N GLY A 276 -9.28 -0.36 -8.75
CA GLY A 276 -8.59 -1.03 -9.83
C GLY A 276 -7.68 -0.08 -10.59
N SER A 277 -6.40 -0.46 -10.66
CA SER A 277 -5.46 -0.13 -11.73
C SER A 277 -4.28 -1.08 -11.67
#